data_AF-A0AAX2BM28-F1
#
_entry.id   AF-A0AAX2BM28-F1
#
_cell.length_a   1.000
_cell.length_b   1.000
_cell.length_c   1.000
_cell.angle_alpha   90.00
_cell.angle_beta   90.00
_cell.angle_gamma   90.00
#
_symmetry.space_group_name_H-M   'P 1'
#
loop_
_entity.id
_entity.type
_entity.pdbx_description
1 polymer ?
#
loop_
_entity_poly.entity_id
_entity_poly.type
_entity_poly.pdbx_seq_one_letter_code
_entity_poly.pdbx_strand_id
1 'polypeptide(L)'
;MPDNWLEPTHVLMREVAYEQDYPNRGRDALPGVHAYYDILSEAGCEVDIWRTTYYHRMRSHQAIIDWVSATGLRPWMQDLNEHEQQRFLERYHQLLQEQYPLQEDGQILLAFPRLFVIARRQS
;
A
#
# COMPACT_ATOMS: atom_id res chain seq x y z
N MET A 1 9.91 1.11 6.82
CA MET A 1 8.42 1.17 6.87
C MET A 1 7.84 0.99 5.47
N PRO A 2 6.64 0.40 5.32
CA PRO A 2 5.98 0.29 4.01
C PRO A 2 5.54 1.67 3.52
N ASP A 3 5.99 2.06 2.33
CA ASP A 3 5.73 3.34 1.68
C ASP A 3 4.72 3.16 0.54
N ASN A 4 3.62 2.45 0.82
CA ASN A 4 2.69 1.96 -0.20
C ASN A 4 1.40 2.78 -0.32
N TRP A 5 1.33 3.95 0.32
CA TRP A 5 0.11 4.77 0.35
C TRP A 5 -0.37 5.16 -1.06
N LEU A 6 0.57 5.49 -1.94
CA LEU A 6 0.33 5.87 -3.33
C LEU A 6 0.46 4.69 -4.32
N GLU A 7 0.79 3.49 -3.84
CA GLU A 7 0.88 2.32 -4.71
C GLU A 7 -0.51 1.93 -5.22
N PRO A 8 -0.63 1.42 -6.46
CA PRO A 8 -1.93 1.16 -7.08
C PRO A 8 -2.84 0.27 -6.21
N THR A 9 -2.28 -0.70 -5.49
CA THR A 9 -3.07 -1.53 -4.56
C THR A 9 -3.83 -0.71 -3.51
N HIS A 10 -3.23 0.34 -2.95
CA HIS A 10 -3.86 1.14 -1.90
C HIS A 10 -4.71 2.28 -2.47
N VAL A 11 -4.31 2.83 -3.62
CA VAL A 11 -5.11 3.81 -4.36
C VAL A 11 -6.45 3.20 -4.75
N LEU A 12 -6.44 2.03 -5.36
CA LEU A 12 -7.64 1.35 -5.84
C LEU A 12 -8.59 0.97 -4.68
N MET A 13 -8.09 0.62 -3.49
CA MET A 13 -8.98 0.40 -2.33
C MET A 13 -9.81 1.64 -1.99
N ARG A 14 -9.17 2.82 -2.00
CA ARG A 14 -9.84 4.10 -1.73
C ARG A 14 -10.80 4.46 -2.86
N GLU A 15 -10.41 4.19 -4.10
CA GLU A 15 -11.24 4.45 -5.28
C GLU A 15 -12.51 3.61 -5.27
N VAL A 16 -12.42 2.30 -5.02
CA VAL A 16 -13.61 1.42 -4.94
C VAL A 16 -14.50 1.83 -3.77
N ALA A 17 -13.93 2.20 -2.63
CA ALA A 17 -14.72 2.70 -1.52
C ALA A 17 -15.47 3.99 -1.88
N TYR A 18 -14.80 4.92 -2.57
CA TYR A 18 -15.40 6.16 -3.04
C TYR A 18 -16.50 5.92 -4.08
N GLU A 19 -16.27 5.05 -5.07
CA GLU A 19 -17.28 4.67 -6.10
C GLU A 19 -18.55 4.08 -5.49
N GLN A 20 -18.44 3.45 -4.32
CA GLN A 20 -19.51 2.72 -3.65
C GLN A 20 -20.11 3.48 -2.46
N ASP A 21 -19.80 4.77 -2.30
CA ASP A 21 -20.24 5.64 -1.20
C ASP A 21 -19.86 5.12 0.21
N TYR A 22 -18.76 4.35 0.30
CA TYR A 22 -18.21 3.92 1.58
C TYR A 22 -17.27 4.98 2.18
N PRO A 23 -17.28 5.16 3.51
CA PRO A 23 -16.39 6.10 4.17
C PRO A 23 -14.93 5.72 3.96
N ASN A 24 -14.04 6.71 3.93
CA ASN A 24 -12.60 6.47 3.90
C ASN A 24 -12.16 5.83 5.24
N ARG A 25 -11.78 4.55 5.18
CA ARG A 25 -11.26 3.77 6.32
C ARG A 25 -9.77 3.48 6.22
N GLY A 26 -9.09 4.12 5.26
CA GLY A 26 -7.64 4.00 5.09
C GLY A 26 -6.89 4.68 6.23
N ARG A 27 -5.67 4.21 6.48
CA ARG A 27 -4.71 4.91 7.35
C ARG A 27 -4.34 6.27 6.77
N ASP A 28 -3.90 7.23 7.58
CA ASP A 28 -3.31 8.45 7.03
C ASP A 28 -1.96 8.19 6.36
N ALA A 29 -1.57 9.09 5.46
CA ALA A 29 -0.23 9.08 4.88
C ALA A 29 0.82 9.26 5.99
N LEU A 30 1.92 8.51 5.89
CA LEU A 30 3.08 8.73 6.77
C LEU A 30 3.71 10.09 6.46
N PRO A 31 4.40 10.72 7.43
CA PRO A 31 5.21 11.90 7.16
C PRO A 31 6.17 11.67 5.98
N GLY A 32 6.36 12.71 5.17
CA GLY A 32 7.31 12.65 4.06
C GLY A 32 8.76 12.57 4.54
N VAL A 33 9.67 12.24 3.62
CA VAL A 33 11.12 12.11 3.89
C VAL A 33 11.69 13.36 4.57
N HIS A 34 11.29 14.55 4.12
CA HIS A 34 11.74 15.82 4.69
C HIS A 34 11.32 15.98 6.16
N ALA A 35 10.07 15.65 6.49
CA ALA A 35 9.58 15.72 7.86
C ALA A 35 10.35 14.76 8.79
N TYR A 36 10.64 13.54 8.33
CA TYR A 36 11.49 12.61 9.11
C TYR A 36 12.90 13.15 9.32
N TYR A 37 13.50 13.74 8.28
CA TYR A 37 14.83 14.33 8.37
C TYR A 37 14.87 15.49 9.37
N ASP A 38 13.92 16.43 9.27
CA ASP A 38 13.86 17.61 10.12
C ASP A 38 13.66 17.22 11.59
N ILE A 39 12.66 16.37 11.88
CA ILE A 39 12.36 15.90 13.25
C ILE A 39 13.58 15.24 13.90
N LEU A 40 14.30 14.39 13.16
CA LEU A 40 15.43 13.63 13.70
C LEU A 40 16.69 14.48 13.80
N SER A 41 16.93 15.37 12.85
CA SER A 41 18.07 16.29 12.88
C SER A 41 17.92 17.31 14.01
N GLU A 42 16.73 17.86 14.22
CA GLU A 42 16.42 18.74 15.37
C GLU A 42 16.64 18.04 16.72
N ALA A 43 16.45 16.72 16.78
CA ALA A 43 16.72 15.91 17.97
C ALA A 43 18.22 15.64 18.24
N GLY A 44 19.12 16.17 17.41
CA GLY A 44 20.57 16.01 17.50
C GLY A 44 21.09 14.69 16.90
N CYS A 45 20.35 14.09 15.97
CA CYS A 45 20.77 12.86 15.30
C CYS A 45 21.44 13.15 13.95
N GLU A 46 22.44 12.33 13.62
CA GLU A 46 22.86 12.12 12.23
C GLU A 46 21.88 11.13 11.58
N VAL A 47 21.40 11.43 10.38
CA VAL A 47 20.27 10.73 9.76
C VAL A 47 20.64 10.21 8.37
N ASP A 48 20.49 8.90 8.16
CA ASP A 48 20.51 8.27 6.84
C ASP A 48 19.09 7.88 6.44
N ILE A 49 18.63 8.37 5.28
CA ILE A 49 17.32 8.01 4.72
C ILE A 49 17.49 7.49 3.31
N TRP A 50 16.87 6.35 3.00
CA TRP A 50 16.81 5.83 1.64
C TRP A 50 15.50 5.11 1.38
N ARG A 51 15.17 4.94 0.10
CA ARG A 51 14.00 4.20 -0.36
C ARG A 51 14.44 3.04 -1.24
N THR A 52 13.86 1.87 -1.00
CA THR A 52 14.04 0.68 -1.84
C THR A 52 12.68 0.17 -2.30
N THR A 53 12.52 -0.06 -3.60
CA THR A 53 11.35 -0.73 -4.16
C THR A 53 11.70 -2.18 -4.45
N TYR A 54 11.08 -3.09 -3.71
CA TYR A 54 11.14 -4.53 -3.99
C TYR A 54 10.01 -4.90 -4.96
N TYR A 55 10.25 -5.85 -5.85
CA TYR A 55 9.20 -6.41 -6.70
C TYR A 55 8.96 -7.87 -6.32
N HIS A 56 7.72 -8.17 -5.95
CA HIS A 56 7.27 -9.52 -5.65
C HIS A 56 6.57 -10.11 -6.88
N ARG A 57 6.95 -11.34 -7.26
CA ARG A 57 6.27 -12.10 -8.31
C ARG A 57 4.98 -12.66 -7.74
N MET A 58 3.86 -12.32 -8.37
CA MET A 58 2.53 -12.74 -7.97
C MET A 58 1.93 -13.62 -9.06
N ARG A 59 1.35 -14.75 -8.66
CA ARG A 59 0.78 -15.75 -9.57
C ARG A 59 -0.53 -15.34 -10.24
N SER A 60 -1.22 -14.34 -9.69
CA SER A 60 -2.51 -13.83 -10.18
C SER A 60 -2.91 -12.54 -9.45
N HIS A 61 -3.90 -11.82 -9.98
CA HIS A 61 -4.50 -10.66 -9.31
C HIS A 61 -5.17 -11.05 -7.99
N GLN A 62 -5.83 -12.21 -7.92
CA GLN A 62 -6.34 -12.74 -6.66
C GLN A 62 -5.23 -12.92 -5.61
N ALA A 63 -4.04 -13.36 -6.00
CA ALA A 63 -2.93 -13.47 -5.06
C ALA A 63 -2.48 -12.10 -4.51
N ILE A 64 -2.67 -11.01 -5.26
CA ILE A 64 -2.46 -9.64 -4.75
C ILE A 64 -3.52 -9.31 -3.70
N ILE A 65 -4.79 -9.61 -3.96
CA ILE A 65 -5.88 -9.42 -3.00
C ILE A 65 -5.59 -10.17 -1.70
N ASP A 66 -5.22 -11.44 -1.78
CA ASP A 66 -4.89 -12.27 -0.63
C ASP A 66 -3.72 -11.66 0.18
N TRP A 67 -2.70 -11.15 -0.52
CA TRP A 67 -1.53 -10.51 0.11
C TRP A 67 -1.90 -9.22 0.85
N VAL A 68 -2.69 -8.35 0.20
CA VAL A 68 -3.08 -7.06 0.80
C VAL A 68 -4.18 -7.21 1.85
N SER A 69 -4.91 -8.33 1.84
CA SER A 69 -5.87 -8.69 2.90
C SER A 69 -5.21 -8.78 4.26
N ALA A 70 -3.97 -9.26 4.31
CA ALA A 70 -3.19 -9.33 5.54
C ALA A 70 -2.58 -7.99 5.97
N THR A 71 -2.51 -6.98 5.10
CA THR A 71 -1.65 -5.80 5.32
C THR A 71 -2.34 -4.44 5.19
N GLY A 72 -3.53 -4.34 4.60
CA GLY A 72 -4.22 -3.06 4.44
C GLY A 72 -5.69 -3.09 4.00
N LEU A 73 -6.22 -4.24 3.54
CA LEU A 73 -7.60 -4.32 3.05
C LEU A 73 -8.64 -4.42 4.18
N ARG A 74 -8.27 -4.98 5.34
CA ARG A 74 -9.20 -5.26 6.45
C ARG A 74 -10.07 -4.06 6.87
N PRO A 75 -9.54 -2.83 7.03
CA PRO A 75 -10.36 -1.68 7.41
C PRO A 75 -11.49 -1.38 6.43
N TRP A 76 -11.31 -1.69 5.14
CA TRP A 76 -12.34 -1.47 4.12
C TRP A 76 -13.48 -2.49 4.21
N MET A 77 -13.15 -3.72 4.62
CA MET A 77 -14.06 -4.87 4.58
C MET A 77 -14.84 -5.10 5.88
N GLN A 78 -14.28 -4.71 7.03
CA GLN A 78 -14.75 -5.18 8.34
C GLN A 78 -16.19 -4.84 8.71
N ASP A 79 -16.73 -3.71 8.22
CA ASP A 79 -18.10 -3.27 8.52
C ASP A 79 -19.06 -3.50 7.35
N LEU A 80 -18.62 -4.16 6.28
CA LEU A 80 -19.43 -4.49 5.12
C LEU A 80 -20.11 -5.86 5.34
N ASN A 81 -21.35 -6.02 4.88
CA ASN A 81 -21.99 -7.33 4.84
C ASN A 81 -21.42 -8.20 3.69
N GLU A 82 -21.75 -9.48 3.66
CA GLU A 82 -21.18 -10.44 2.68
C GLU A 82 -21.36 -10.01 1.22
N HIS A 83 -22.54 -9.49 0.86
CA HIS A 83 -22.81 -9.03 -0.51
C HIS A 83 -22.02 -7.77 -0.86
N GLU A 84 -21.90 -6.84 0.09
CA GLU A 84 -21.07 -5.64 -0.07
C GLU A 84 -19.59 -5.97 -0.21
N GLN A 85 -19.09 -6.90 0.60
CA GLN A 85 -17.73 -7.41 0.53
C GLN A 85 -17.45 -8.03 -0.84
N GLN A 86 -18.36 -8.87 -1.34
CA GLN A 86 -18.22 -9.47 -2.67
C GLN A 86 -18.19 -8.41 -3.76
N ARG A 87 -19.11 -7.44 -3.75
CA ARG A 87 -19.15 -6.33 -4.72
C ARG A 87 -17.87 -5.48 -4.67
N PHE A 88 -17.32 -5.23 -3.48
CA PHE A 88 -16.06 -4.52 -3.30
C PHE A 88 -14.91 -5.29 -3.94
N LEU A 89 -14.77 -6.58 -3.62
CA LEU A 89 -13.67 -7.41 -4.10
C LEU A 89 -13.73 -7.63 -5.61
N GLU A 90 -14.92 -7.81 -6.20
CA GLU A 90 -15.10 -7.94 -7.65
C GLU A 90 -14.64 -6.68 -8.38
N ARG A 91 -15.07 -5.50 -7.93
CA ARG A 91 -14.64 -4.23 -8.52
C ARG A 91 -13.14 -3.98 -8.34
N TYR A 92 -12.63 -4.25 -7.14
CA TYR A 92 -11.19 -4.14 -6.85
C TYR A 92 -10.35 -5.09 -7.71
N HIS A 93 -10.81 -6.31 -7.93
CA HIS A 93 -10.14 -7.29 -8.80
C HIS A 93 -10.07 -6.80 -10.25
N GLN A 94 -11.16 -6.25 -10.80
CA GLN A 94 -11.18 -5.70 -12.16
C GLN A 94 -10.15 -4.58 -12.33
N LEU A 95 -10.11 -3.63 -11.39
CA LEU A 95 -9.16 -2.52 -11.43
C LEU A 95 -7.70 -3.00 -11.28
N LEU A 96 -7.46 -4.04 -10.47
CA LEU A 96 -6.14 -4.67 -10.41
C LEU A 96 -5.72 -5.28 -11.74
N GLN A 97 -6.64 -5.87 -12.51
CA GLN A 97 -6.35 -6.43 -13.83
C GLN A 97 -5.90 -5.35 -14.83
N GLU A 98 -6.46 -4.15 -14.72
CA GLU A 98 -6.09 -2.99 -15.53
C GLU A 98 -4.71 -2.43 -15.15
N GLN A 99 -4.41 -2.33 -13.85
CA GLN A 99 -3.16 -1.73 -13.35
C GLN A 99 -1.95 -2.68 -13.38
N TYR A 100 -2.18 -3.99 -13.32
CA TYR A 100 -1.11 -4.98 -13.22
C TYR A 100 -1.12 -5.94 -14.41
N PRO A 101 -0.47 -5.59 -15.53
CA PRO A 101 -0.39 -6.47 -16.68
C PRO A 101 0.42 -7.75 -16.37
N LEU A 102 0.00 -8.86 -16.98
CA LEU A 102 0.75 -10.10 -16.93
C LEU A 102 2.07 -9.96 -17.71
N GLN A 103 3.14 -10.53 -17.17
CA GLN A 103 4.41 -10.72 -17.85
C GLN A 103 4.33 -11.91 -18.81
N GLU A 104 5.35 -12.10 -19.65
CA GLU A 104 5.40 -13.22 -20.62
C GLU A 104 5.28 -14.61 -19.95
N ASP A 105 5.76 -14.75 -18.72
CA ASP A 105 5.67 -15.97 -17.92
C ASP A 105 4.33 -16.10 -17.15
N GLY A 106 3.38 -15.20 -17.41
CA GLY A 106 2.08 -15.13 -16.75
C GLY A 106 2.13 -14.61 -15.31
N GLN A 107 3.28 -14.16 -14.81
CA GLN A 107 3.38 -13.56 -13.48
C GLN A 107 3.00 -12.08 -13.50
N ILE A 108 2.79 -11.52 -12.32
CA ILE A 108 2.63 -10.09 -12.09
C ILE A 108 3.78 -9.60 -11.21
N LEU A 109 4.29 -8.40 -11.48
CA LEU A 109 5.28 -7.75 -10.63
C LEU A 109 4.57 -6.74 -9.71
N LEU A 110 4.45 -7.08 -8.44
CA LEU A 110 3.90 -6.20 -7.41
C LEU A 110 5.02 -5.37 -6.78
N ALA A 111 4.96 -4.05 -6.96
CA ALA A 111 5.87 -3.12 -6.31
C ALA A 111 5.60 -3.05 -4.79
N PHE A 112 6.66 -3.04 -4.01
CA PHE A 112 6.63 -2.91 -2.56
C PHE A 112 7.71 -1.91 -2.11
N PRO A 113 7.45 -0.60 -2.25
CA PRO A 113 8.34 0.44 -1.77
C PRO A 113 8.46 0.42 -0.24
N ARG A 114 9.68 0.59 0.23
CA ARG A 114 10.01 0.74 1.66
C ARG A 114 10.89 1.95 1.84
N LEU A 115 10.48 2.83 2.76
CA LEU A 115 11.33 3.88 3.30
C LEU A 115 12.11 3.34 4.49
N PHE A 116 13.41 3.58 4.51
CA PHE A 116 14.29 3.22 5.61
C PHE A 116 14.90 4.50 6.18
N VAL A 117 14.98 4.55 7.51
CA VAL A 117 15.52 5.68 8.25
C VAL A 117 16.41 5.11 9.35
N ILE A 118 17.66 5.52 9.38
CA ILE A 118 18.60 5.26 10.47
C ILE A 118 18.94 6.60 11.10
N ALA A 119 18.80 6.71 12.42
CA ALA A 119 19.18 7.89 13.18
C ALA A 119 20.21 7.49 14.25
N ARG A 120 21.33 8.22 14.31
CA ARG A 120 22.41 8.02 15.27
C ARG A 120 22.57 9.29 16.08
N ARG A 121 22.27 9.24 17.38
CA ARG A 121 22.54 10.36 18.29
C ARG A 121 24.05 10.47 18.49
N GLN A 122 24.60 11.65 18.21
CA GLN A 122 25.98 11.93 18.57
C GLN A 122 26.01 12.25 20.07
N SER A 123 26.76 11.44 20.82
CA SER A 123 26.97 11.55 22.27
C SER A 123 27.80 12.77 22.63
#